data_AF-A0A4S0VV67-F1
#
_entry.id   AF-A0A4S0VV67-F1
#
_cell.length_a   1.000
_cell.length_b   1.000
_cell.length_c   1.000
_cell.angle_alpha   90.00
_cell.angle_beta   90.00
_cell.angle_gamma   90.00
#
_symmetry.space_group_name_H-M   'P 1'
#
loop_
_entity.id
_entity.type
_entity.pdbx_description
1 polymer ?
#
loop_
_entity_poly.entity_id
_entity_poly.type
_entity_poly.pdbx_seq_one_letter_code
_entity_poly.pdbx_strand_id
1 'polypeptide(L)'
;MGFQIGDIVISAPGSGQATRSTYVTAGFITNPRGGRDVKLLRKAPSAHGGYSGLQTHESKLRSVERPVFKPGSKVLVEGFKGVFMSFERGGEVVRVMLAPRRRAFTGLGFIDIGPAVARVSYALFVIENCKV
;
A
#
# COMPACT_ATOMS: atom_id res chain seq x y z
N MET A 1 5.70 -6.21 -20.40
CA MET A 1 5.09 -5.19 -19.52
C MET A 1 5.81 -5.27 -18.17
N GLY A 2 6.43 -4.18 -17.71
CA GLY A 2 7.15 -4.16 -16.43
C GLY A 2 6.22 -3.93 -15.24
N PHE A 3 6.69 -4.29 -14.04
CA PHE A 3 5.97 -4.00 -12.80
C PHE A 3 6.01 -2.51 -12.46
N GLN A 4 5.00 -2.05 -11.72
CA GLN A 4 4.87 -0.68 -11.20
C GLN A 4 4.62 -0.69 -9.69
N ILE A 5 4.89 0.45 -9.03
CA ILE A 5 4.54 0.63 -7.61
C ILE A 5 3.03 0.53 -7.45
N GLY A 6 2.58 -0.21 -6.44
CA GLY A 6 1.17 -0.50 -6.19
C GLY A 6 0.63 -1.74 -6.90
N ASP A 7 1.39 -2.36 -7.82
CA ASP A 7 0.99 -3.64 -8.40
C ASP A 7 0.92 -4.72 -7.31
N ILE A 8 -0.17 -5.47 -7.31
CA ILE A 8 -0.34 -6.67 -6.48
C ILE A 8 0.30 -7.83 -7.23
N VAL A 9 1.21 -8.53 -6.55
CA VAL A 9 2.04 -9.60 -7.12
C VAL A 9 2.08 -10.81 -6.21
N ILE A 10 2.43 -11.96 -6.78
CA ILE A 10 2.82 -13.16 -6.03
C ILE A 10 4.26 -13.50 -6.36
N SER A 11 5.01 -13.93 -5.35
CA SER A 11 6.31 -14.55 -5.57
C SER A 11 6.13 -15.97 -6.12
N ALA A 12 6.78 -16.29 -7.23
CA ALA A 12 6.84 -17.65 -7.72
C ALA A 12 7.53 -18.54 -6.67
N PRO A 13 7.00 -19.75 -6.39
CA PRO A 13 7.60 -20.62 -5.39
C PRO A 13 9.02 -21.01 -5.84
N GLY A 14 10.02 -20.64 -5.04
CA GLY A 14 11.25 -21.42 -4.96
C GLY A 14 10.88 -22.80 -4.39
N SER A 15 11.47 -23.86 -4.93
CA SER A 15 11.23 -25.25 -4.55
C SER A 15 11.10 -25.42 -3.02
N GLY A 16 9.87 -25.58 -2.52
CA GLY A 16 9.61 -26.08 -1.16
C GLY A 16 8.74 -25.27 -0.20
N GLN A 17 8.10 -24.14 -0.55
CA GLN A 17 7.17 -23.47 0.38
C GLN A 17 5.74 -23.28 -0.15
N ALA A 18 4.80 -23.87 0.58
CA ALA A 18 3.44 -24.22 0.21
C ALA A 18 2.39 -23.10 0.38
N THR A 19 2.73 -21.82 0.18
CA THR A 19 1.69 -20.77 0.16
C THR A 19 2.10 -19.60 -0.73
N ARG A 20 1.36 -19.39 -1.82
CA ARG A 20 1.49 -18.17 -2.65
C ARG A 20 1.12 -16.98 -1.78
N SER A 21 2.14 -16.26 -1.32
CA SER A 21 1.95 -15.03 -0.56
C SER A 21 1.75 -13.86 -1.52
N THR A 22 0.69 -13.09 -1.30
CA THR A 22 0.41 -11.87 -2.05
C THR A 22 1.19 -10.70 -1.44
N TYR A 23 1.75 -9.86 -2.30
CA TYR A 23 2.50 -8.67 -1.93
C TYR A 23 2.10 -7.51 -2.82
N VAL A 24 2.42 -6.29 -2.39
CA VAL A 24 2.37 -5.06 -3.17
C VAL A 24 3.79 -4.63 -3.50
N THR A 25 4.04 -4.25 -4.75
CA THR A 25 5.27 -3.61 -5.18
C THR A 25 5.41 -2.23 -4.53
N ALA A 26 6.42 -2.06 -3.69
CA ALA A 26 6.67 -0.82 -2.95
C ALA A 26 7.77 0.06 -3.56
N GLY A 27 8.62 -0.52 -4.41
CA GLY A 27 9.70 0.22 -5.05
C GLY A 27 10.64 -0.71 -5.79
N PHE A 28 11.67 -0.10 -6.38
CA PHE A 28 12.64 -0.81 -7.21
C PHE A 28 14.06 -0.44 -6.82
N ILE A 29 14.98 -1.39 -6.96
CA ILE A 29 16.40 -1.21 -6.69
C ILE A 29 17.17 -1.70 -7.90
N THR A 30 18.12 -0.90 -8.36
CA THR A 30 19.06 -1.31 -9.40
C THR A 30 19.99 -2.37 -8.84
N ASN A 31 20.05 -3.54 -9.47
CA ASN A 31 20.92 -4.63 -9.03
C ASN A 31 22.31 -4.49 -9.68
N PRO A 32 23.41 -4.41 -8.91
CA PRO A 32 24.76 -4.30 -9.45
C PRO A 32 25.18 -5.48 -10.35
N ARG A 33 24.52 -6.65 -10.21
CA ARG A 33 24.78 -7.85 -11.01
C ARG A 33 23.95 -7.92 -12.31
N GLY A 34 23.27 -6.82 -12.66
CA GLY A 34 22.34 -6.75 -13.77
C GLY A 34 20.89 -7.06 -13.34
N GLY A 35 19.94 -6.42 -14.01
CA GLY A 35 18.51 -6.58 -13.71
C GLY A 35 17.96 -5.59 -12.68
N ARG A 36 16.72 -5.86 -12.24
CA ARG A 36 15.95 -4.99 -11.35
C ARG A 36 15.39 -5.81 -10.20
N ASP A 37 15.75 -5.41 -8.98
CA ASP A 37 15.16 -5.96 -7.78
C ASP A 37 13.92 -5.15 -7.42
N VAL A 38 12.93 -5.83 -6.86
CA VAL A 38 11.66 -5.25 -6.46
C VAL A 38 11.52 -5.36 -4.95
N LYS A 39 11.25 -4.22 -4.30
CA LYS A 39 10.84 -4.19 -2.90
C LYS A 39 9.35 -4.50 -2.83
N LEU A 40 9.01 -5.50 -2.03
CA LEU A 40 7.66 -5.97 -1.81
C LEU A 40 7.25 -5.69 -0.38
N LEU A 41 6.00 -5.31 -0.19
CA LEU A 41 5.38 -5.14 1.12
C LEU A 41 4.07 -5.91 1.18
N ARG A 42 3.73 -6.43 2.35
CA ARG A 42 2.40 -6.94 2.66
C ARG A 42 2.06 -6.66 4.10
N LYS A 43 0.79 -6.81 4.46
CA LYS A 43 0.38 -6.80 5.86
C LYS A 43 0.94 -8.04 6.55
N ALA A 44 1.52 -7.87 7.73
CA ALA A 44 2.01 -8.99 8.53
C ALA A 44 0.80 -9.81 9.03
N PRO A 45 0.89 -11.15 9.09
CA PRO A 45 -0.18 -11.99 9.63
C PRO A 45 -0.44 -11.79 11.14
N SER A 46 0.43 -11.09 11.85
CA SER A 46 0.33 -10.93 13.30
C SER A 46 -0.78 -9.96 13.70
N ALA A 47 -1.43 -10.25 14.83
CA ALA A 47 -2.56 -9.47 15.37
C ALA A 47 -2.20 -8.00 15.71
N HIS A 48 -0.92 -7.64 15.72
CA HIS A 48 -0.43 -6.31 16.10
C HIS A 48 -0.33 -5.30 14.95
N GLY A 49 -0.81 -5.64 13.74
CA GLY A 49 -1.00 -4.65 12.67
C GLY A 49 0.27 -4.14 12.00
N GLY A 50 1.32 -4.97 11.92
CA GLY A 50 2.58 -4.62 11.27
C GLY A 50 2.61 -4.86 9.75
N TYR A 51 3.72 -4.51 9.12
CA TYR A 51 4.03 -4.83 7.72
C TYR A 51 5.24 -5.76 7.66
N SER A 52 5.26 -6.66 6.69
CA SER A 52 6.44 -7.49 6.36
C SER A 52 6.89 -7.19 4.95
N GLY A 53 8.21 -7.11 4.74
CA GLY A 53 8.81 -6.85 3.44
C GLY A 53 9.64 -8.01 2.91
N LEU A 54 9.79 -8.06 1.59
CA LEU A 54 10.70 -8.96 0.88
C LEU A 54 11.37 -8.19 -0.25
N GLN A 55 12.63 -8.49 -0.54
CA GLN A 55 13.29 -8.05 -1.75
C GLN A 55 13.57 -9.27 -2.62
N THR A 56 13.19 -9.21 -3.89
CA THR A 56 13.45 -10.29 -4.84
C THR A 56 13.60 -9.75 -6.25
N HIS A 57 14.22 -10.52 -7.12
CA HIS A 57 14.40 -10.16 -8.51
C HIS A 57 13.05 -10.16 -9.26
N GLU A 58 12.84 -9.18 -10.14
CA GLU A 58 11.58 -8.99 -10.89
C GLU A 58 11.13 -10.25 -11.65
N SER A 59 12.08 -11.04 -12.16
CA SER A 59 11.79 -12.29 -12.89
C SER A 59 11.13 -13.39 -12.04
N LYS A 60 11.19 -13.28 -10.70
CA LYS A 60 10.56 -14.25 -9.77
C LYS A 60 9.13 -13.85 -9.40
N LEU A 61 8.58 -12.82 -10.03
CA LEU A 61 7.27 -12.28 -9.70
C LEU A 61 6.26 -12.57 -10.81
N ARG A 62 5.01 -12.73 -10.40
CA ARG A 62 3.87 -12.73 -11.30
C ARG A 62 2.88 -11.66 -10.86
N SER A 63 2.46 -10.82 -11.80
CA SER A 63 1.42 -9.82 -11.56
C SER A 63 0.08 -10.52 -11.34
N VAL A 64 -0.65 -10.07 -10.33
CA VAL A 64 -2.00 -10.51 -9.99
C VAL A 64 -2.99 -9.45 -10.41
N GLU A 65 -2.79 -8.22 -9.94
CA GLU A 65 -3.71 -7.12 -10.15
C GLU A 65 -2.95 -5.80 -10.16
N ARG A 66 -3.46 -4.84 -10.94
CA ARG A 66 -3.05 -3.43 -10.89
C ARG A 66 -4.25 -2.62 -10.40
N PRO A 67 -4.31 -2.28 -9.11
CA PRO A 67 -5.40 -1.49 -8.56
C PRO A 67 -5.53 -0.15 -9.27
N VAL A 68 -6.78 0.28 -9.49
CA VAL A 68 -7.12 1.57 -10.09
C VAL A 68 -8.07 2.31 -9.16
N PHE A 69 -7.65 3.48 -8.70
CA PHE A 69 -8.46 4.36 -7.86
C PHE A 69 -8.91 5.58 -8.66
N LYS A 70 -10.19 5.91 -8.56
CA LYS A 70 -10.78 7.08 -9.24
C LYS A 70 -11.01 8.20 -8.22
N PRO A 71 -10.82 9.47 -8.60
CA PRO A 71 -11.21 10.60 -7.76
C PRO A 71 -12.65 10.42 -7.26
N GLY A 72 -12.87 10.56 -5.95
CA GLY A 72 -14.18 10.31 -5.34
C GLY A 72 -14.36 8.91 -4.74
N SER A 73 -13.46 7.96 -5.01
CA SER A 73 -13.52 6.62 -4.40
C SER A 73 -13.38 6.71 -2.86
N LYS A 74 -14.28 6.05 -2.14
CA LYS A 74 -14.20 5.91 -0.67
C LYS A 74 -13.03 4.99 -0.31
N VAL A 75 -12.18 5.45 0.59
CA VAL A 75 -10.94 4.77 0.97
C VAL A 75 -10.65 4.97 2.45
N LEU A 76 -9.68 4.21 2.96
CA LEU A 76 -9.13 4.29 4.30
C LEU A 76 -7.67 4.75 4.26
N VAL A 77 -7.29 5.48 5.31
CA VAL A 77 -5.91 5.84 5.64
C VAL A 77 -5.72 5.64 7.14
N GLU A 78 -4.92 4.66 7.52
CA GLU A 78 -4.68 4.25 8.92
C GLU A 78 -5.99 4.03 9.70
N GLY A 79 -6.98 3.43 9.06
CA GLY A 79 -8.32 3.19 9.60
C GLY A 79 -9.26 4.39 9.55
N PHE A 80 -8.78 5.58 9.14
CA PHE A 80 -9.63 6.76 8.99
C PHE A 80 -10.27 6.82 7.61
N LYS A 81 -11.57 7.11 7.59
CA LYS A 81 -12.34 7.25 6.35
C LYS A 81 -11.93 8.49 5.59
N GLY A 82 -11.82 8.36 4.27
CA GLY A 82 -11.55 9.47 3.38
C GLY A 82 -12.00 9.19 1.95
N VAL A 83 -11.65 10.10 1.07
CA VAL A 83 -11.94 10.06 -0.36
C VAL A 83 -10.65 10.25 -1.14
N PHE A 84 -10.36 9.32 -2.04
CA PHE A 84 -9.23 9.43 -2.93
C PHE A 84 -9.38 10.67 -3.82
N MET A 85 -8.33 11.49 -3.90
CA MET A 85 -8.34 12.71 -4.71
C MET A 85 -7.54 12.50 -5.99
N SER A 86 -6.25 12.24 -5.87
CA SER A 86 -5.33 12.16 -7.01
C SER A 86 -4.03 11.48 -6.65
N PHE A 87 -3.25 11.12 -7.67
CA PHE A 87 -1.84 10.78 -7.53
C PHE A 87 -0.97 12.05 -7.50
N GLU A 88 0.17 11.96 -6.84
CA GLU A 88 1.28 12.92 -6.84
C GLU A 88 2.55 12.23 -7.36
N ARG A 89 3.55 13.03 -7.76
CA ARG A 89 4.94 12.58 -8.04
C ARG A 89 5.02 11.30 -8.87
N GLY A 90 4.44 11.31 -10.08
CA GLY A 90 4.54 10.17 -11.00
C GLY A 90 3.80 8.90 -10.55
N GLY A 91 2.97 8.95 -9.50
CA GLY A 91 2.11 7.83 -9.09
C GLY A 91 2.49 7.15 -7.76
N GLU A 92 3.59 7.56 -7.13
CA GLU A 92 4.09 6.88 -5.93
C GLU A 92 3.41 7.34 -4.63
N VAL A 93 2.83 8.54 -4.66
CA VAL A 93 2.14 9.16 -3.53
C VAL A 93 0.70 9.42 -3.93
N VAL A 94 -0.25 9.17 -3.02
CA VAL A 94 -1.66 9.49 -3.23
C VAL A 94 -2.12 10.55 -2.23
N ARG A 95 -3.03 11.41 -2.69
CA ARG A 95 -3.74 12.39 -1.88
C ARG A 95 -5.10 11.85 -1.52
N VAL A 96 -5.44 11.92 -0.23
CA VAL A 96 -6.74 11.51 0.28
C VAL A 96 -7.32 12.65 1.11
N MET A 97 -8.56 13.04 0.81
CA MET A 97 -9.32 13.94 1.66
C MET A 97 -9.90 13.12 2.81
N LEU A 98 -9.38 13.31 4.03
CA LEU A 98 -9.92 12.68 5.22
C LEU A 98 -11.26 13.29 5.59
N ALA A 99 -12.20 12.44 5.99
CA ALA A 99 -13.47 12.89 6.52
C ALA A 99 -13.26 13.61 7.87
N PRO A 100 -14.03 14.68 8.16
CA PRO A 100 -14.06 15.26 9.49
C PRO A 100 -14.38 14.20 10.54
N ARG A 101 -13.74 14.31 11.71
CA ARG A 101 -13.88 13.32 12.78
C ARG A 101 -13.86 13.98 14.13
N ARG A 102 -14.42 13.30 15.13
CA ARG A 102 -14.49 13.75 16.51
C ARG A 102 -13.74 12.77 17.40
N ARG A 103 -12.89 13.27 18.30
CA ARG A 103 -12.13 12.45 19.23
C ARG A 103 -12.44 12.85 20.66
N ALA A 104 -12.69 11.86 21.53
CA ALA A 104 -12.79 12.10 22.97
C ALA A 104 -11.42 12.45 23.53
N PHE A 105 -11.37 13.47 24.38
CA PHE A 105 -10.18 13.92 25.09
C PHE A 105 -10.48 13.96 26.58
N THR A 106 -9.73 13.18 27.35
CA THR A 106 -9.94 13.04 28.79
C THR A 106 -9.85 14.41 29.47
N GLY A 107 -10.89 14.77 30.24
CA GLY A 107 -10.96 16.04 30.97
C GLY A 107 -11.41 17.25 30.16
N LEU A 108 -11.49 17.17 28.83
CA LEU A 108 -11.91 18.29 27.95
C LEU A 108 -13.15 17.97 27.09
N GLY A 109 -13.70 16.75 27.19
CA GLY A 109 -14.86 16.34 26.41
C GLY A 109 -14.46 15.83 25.03
N PHE A 110 -14.91 16.49 23.96
CA PHE A 110 -14.62 16.08 22.58
C PHE A 110 -13.98 17.22 21.80
N ILE A 111 -13.05 16.85 20.92
CA ILE A 111 -12.40 17.75 19.98
C ILE A 111 -12.85 17.39 18.57
N ASP A 112 -13.26 18.41 17.81
CA ASP A 112 -13.56 18.27 16.39
C ASP A 112 -12.28 18.46 15.56
N ILE A 113 -12.03 17.50 14.68
CA ILE A 113 -10.91 17.49 13.75
C ILE A 113 -11.51 17.73 12.36
N GLY A 114 -11.24 18.91 11.82
CA GLY A 114 -11.71 19.33 10.50
C GLY A 114 -11.16 18.46 9.35
N PRO A 115 -11.64 18.70 8.12
CA PRO A 115 -11.15 17.98 6.95
C PRO A 115 -9.66 18.27 6.73
N ALA A 116 -8.92 17.24 6.33
CA ALA A 116 -7.48 17.34 6.10
C ALA A 116 -7.09 16.52 4.87
N VAL A 117 -6.06 16.96 4.15
CA VAL A 117 -5.49 16.20 3.03
C VAL A 117 -4.31 15.39 3.53
N ALA A 118 -4.45 14.07 3.55
CA ALA A 118 -3.36 13.15 3.83
C ALA A 118 -2.58 12.85 2.54
N ARG A 119 -1.25 12.75 2.66
CA ARG A 119 -0.34 12.31 1.60
C ARG A 119 0.26 10.99 2.04
N VAL A 120 0.01 9.92 1.30
CA VAL A 120 0.41 8.57 1.71
C VAL A 120 1.09 7.81 0.58
N SER A 121 1.97 6.87 0.93
CA SER A 121 2.61 5.98 -0.04
C SER A 121 1.56 5.13 -0.75
N TYR A 122 1.62 5.05 -2.08
CA TYR A 122 0.66 4.28 -2.85
C TYR A 122 0.68 2.78 -2.51
N ALA A 123 1.86 2.23 -2.20
CA ALA A 123 1.98 0.83 -1.83
C ALA A 123 1.27 0.51 -0.51
N LEU A 124 1.43 1.35 0.52
CA LEU A 124 0.72 1.19 1.79
C LEU A 124 -0.78 1.41 1.63
N PHE A 125 -1.16 2.39 0.81
CA PHE A 125 -2.54 2.67 0.49
C PHE A 125 -3.24 1.48 -0.19
N VAL A 126 -2.57 0.79 -1.13
CA VAL A 126 -3.07 -0.44 -1.74
C VAL A 126 -3.23 -1.54 -0.70
N ILE A 127 -2.25 -1.74 0.19
CA ILE A 127 -2.36 -2.78 1.25
C ILE A 127 -3.58 -2.54 2.14
N GLU A 128 -3.90 -1.28 2.45
CA GLU A 128 -5.02 -0.95 3.31
C GLU A 128 -6.38 -1.06 2.59
N ASN A 129 -6.43 -0.73 1.30
CA ASN A 129 -7.68 -0.62 0.54
C ASN A 129 -7.96 -1.80 -0.39
N CYS A 130 -7.01 -2.71 -0.56
CA CYS A 130 -7.13 -3.93 -1.35
C CYS A 130 -6.91 -5.17 -0.47
N LYS A 131 -7.48 -6.31 -0.88
CA LYS A 131 -7.28 -7.59 -0.19
C LYS A 131 -5.89 -8.15 -0.54
N VAL A 132 -4.87 -7.78 0.24
CA VAL A 132 -3.48 -8.25 0.09
C VAL A 132 -3.01 -8.99 1.33
#